data_AF-A0A1F3IQL9-F1
#
_entry.id   AF-A0A1F3IQL9-F1
#
_cell.length_a   1.000
_cell.length_b   1.000
_cell.length_c   1.000
_cell.angle_alpha   90.00
_cell.angle_beta   90.00
_cell.angle_gamma   90.00
#
_symmetry.space_group_name_H-M   'P 1'
#
loop_
_entity.id
_entity.type
_entity.pdbx_description
1 polymer ?
#
loop_
_entity_poly.entity_id
_entity_poly.type
_entity_poly.pdbx_seq_one_letter_code
_entity_poly.pdbx_strand_id
1 'polypeptide(L)'
;MIRNSLIVVFLFIRFFTFSQVLTQITETDYTLRIDSDSLIRQLTLWKEKDSSFYYGFKYSCTKFKPLTNALDLSEEIIIIERLLKSASDSIVLNLNTIFIGYPIEYEDIFENHINAFQNSVEWQNHVRNTGKTLDYKLIRKIMLDSNVYKPLNDFLETMGYYIIGFETEKHGFATKENLKKAGLSGQEIIPMPFMVWVKLRKVL
;
A
#
# COMPACT_ATOMS: atom_id res chain seq x y z
N MET A 1 -12.21 65.33 22.49
CA MET A 1 -12.40 64.08 23.25
C MET A 1 -12.29 62.92 22.25
N ILE A 2 -11.07 62.39 22.07
CA ILE A 2 -10.74 61.44 20.99
C ILE A 2 -10.95 60.02 21.54
N ARG A 3 -11.79 59.25 20.85
CA ARG A 3 -12.23 57.91 21.23
C ARG A 3 -11.27 56.91 20.56
N ASN A 4 -10.36 56.34 21.34
CA ASN A 4 -9.47 55.25 20.87
C ASN A 4 -10.27 53.96 20.78
N SER A 5 -10.47 53.46 19.56
CA SER A 5 -10.99 52.11 19.32
C SER A 5 -9.82 51.14 19.20
N LEU A 6 -9.68 50.25 20.19
CA LEU A 6 -8.75 49.12 20.15
C LEU A 6 -9.34 48.05 19.21
N ILE A 7 -8.68 47.79 18.08
CA ILE A 7 -9.00 46.66 17.20
C ILE A 7 -8.26 45.44 17.76
N VAL A 8 -9.00 44.48 18.31
CA VAL A 8 -8.47 43.17 18.69
C VAL A 8 -8.46 42.30 17.45
N VAL A 9 -7.29 42.11 16.86
CA VAL A 9 -7.07 41.15 15.77
C VAL A 9 -6.95 39.76 16.38
N PHE A 10 -7.99 38.94 16.22
CA PHE A 10 -7.92 37.50 16.52
C PHE A 10 -7.17 36.79 15.39
N LEU A 11 -5.88 36.51 15.63
CA LEU A 11 -5.10 35.57 14.82
C LEU A 11 -5.58 34.15 15.11
N PHE A 12 -6.47 33.63 14.26
CA PHE A 12 -6.78 32.21 14.20
C PHE A 12 -5.58 31.45 13.61
N ILE A 13 -4.61 31.11 14.47
CA ILE A 13 -3.59 30.12 14.13
C ILE A 13 -4.31 28.77 14.11
N ARG A 14 -4.60 28.24 12.92
CA ARG A 14 -5.00 26.85 12.76
C ARG A 14 -3.81 25.98 13.12
N PHE A 15 -3.77 25.49 14.36
CA PHE A 15 -2.92 24.37 14.73
C PHE A 15 -3.43 23.13 13.97
N PHE A 16 -2.86 22.86 12.80
CA PHE A 16 -2.85 21.50 12.30
C PHE A 16 -2.01 20.69 13.28
N THR A 17 -2.65 19.84 14.07
CA THR A 17 -1.96 18.81 14.84
C THR A 17 -1.33 17.85 13.84
N PHE A 18 -0.09 18.13 13.43
CA PHE A 18 0.69 17.13 12.73
C PHE A 18 0.86 15.97 13.70
N SER A 19 0.19 14.84 13.41
CA SER A 19 0.44 13.61 14.15
C SER A 19 1.95 13.33 14.09
N GLN A 20 2.55 13.19 15.27
CA GLN A 20 3.98 12.98 15.43
C GLN A 20 4.33 11.57 14.97
N VAL A 21 5.47 11.43 14.30
CA VAL A 21 6.01 10.12 13.94
C VAL A 21 6.65 9.53 15.19
N LEU A 22 6.17 8.37 15.62
CA LEU A 22 6.75 7.58 16.70
C LEU A 22 7.74 6.58 16.11
N THR A 23 8.93 6.48 16.69
CA THR A 23 10.00 5.60 16.20
C THR A 23 10.35 4.53 17.24
N GLN A 24 10.48 3.29 16.78
CA GLN A 24 10.97 2.16 17.56
C GLN A 24 12.06 1.43 16.77
N ILE A 25 13.22 1.22 17.40
CA ILE A 25 14.40 0.62 16.76
C ILE A 25 14.82 -0.62 17.55
N THR A 26 15.09 -1.72 16.83
CA THR A 26 15.71 -2.94 17.34
C THR A 26 16.99 -3.23 16.54
N GLU A 27 17.68 -4.33 16.83
CA GLU A 27 18.85 -4.75 16.05
C GLU A 27 18.50 -5.06 14.58
N THR A 28 17.26 -5.47 14.31
CA THR A 28 16.78 -5.94 12.99
C THR A 28 15.73 -5.02 12.37
N ASP A 29 15.03 -4.21 13.15
CA ASP A 29 13.87 -3.44 12.69
C ASP A 29 14.00 -1.95 12.97
N TYR A 30 13.51 -1.14 12.04
CA TYR A 30 13.26 0.29 12.21
C TYR A 30 11.78 0.53 11.93
N THR A 31 11.01 0.81 12.96
CA THR A 31 9.56 1.01 12.86
C THR A 31 9.20 2.47 13.06
N LEU A 32 8.45 3.03 12.13
CA LEU A 32 7.85 4.36 12.22
C LEU A 32 6.32 4.23 12.25
N ARG A 33 5.67 4.98 13.12
CA ARG A 33 4.23 4.91 13.34
C ARG A 33 3.60 6.30 13.41
N ILE A 34 2.44 6.45 12.78
CA ILE A 34 1.59 7.64 12.89
C ILE A 34 0.22 7.17 13.39
N ASP A 35 -0.17 7.71 14.53
CA ASP A 35 -1.47 7.43 15.15
C ASP A 35 -2.44 8.58 14.79
N SER A 36 -3.65 8.23 14.38
CA SER A 36 -4.75 9.17 14.10
C SER A 36 -6.03 8.68 14.76
N ASP A 37 -7.14 9.42 14.71
CA ASP A 37 -8.36 9.06 15.46
C ASP A 37 -9.06 7.77 15.02
N SER A 38 -8.72 7.25 13.83
CA SER A 38 -9.37 6.07 13.23
C SER A 38 -8.38 5.05 12.64
N LEU A 39 -7.10 5.42 12.50
CA LEU A 39 -6.07 4.63 11.82
C LEU A 39 -4.74 4.69 12.57
N ILE A 40 -4.07 3.54 12.65
CA ILE A 40 -2.63 3.45 12.91
C ILE A 40 -1.96 3.13 11.58
N ARG A 41 -1.04 3.99 11.15
CA ARG A 41 -0.17 3.74 10.00
C ARG A 41 1.20 3.35 10.50
N GLN A 42 1.73 2.23 10.02
CA GLN A 42 3.02 1.72 10.44
C GLN A 42 3.87 1.31 9.24
N LEU A 43 5.10 1.81 9.21
CA LEU A 43 6.15 1.37 8.30
C LEU A 43 7.25 0.69 9.12
N THR A 44 7.44 -0.60 8.91
CA THR A 44 8.53 -1.37 9.52
C THR A 44 9.52 -1.74 8.44
N LEU A 45 10.74 -1.19 8.53
CA LEU A 45 11.87 -1.62 7.72
C LEU A 45 12.63 -2.71 8.47
N TRP A 46 13.09 -3.74 7.77
CA TRP A 46 13.89 -4.81 8.39
C TRP A 46 15.21 -5.06 7.66
N LYS A 47 16.16 -5.61 8.42
CA LYS A 47 17.48 -6.05 8.00
C LYS A 47 17.90 -7.30 8.76
N GLU A 48 18.89 -8.00 8.23
CA GLU A 48 19.57 -9.05 8.98
C GLU A 48 20.38 -8.40 10.12
N LYS A 49 20.60 -9.16 11.21
CA LYS A 49 21.34 -8.68 12.39
C LYS A 49 22.70 -8.09 12.01
N ASP A 50 23.43 -8.75 11.11
CA ASP A 50 24.77 -8.36 10.68
C ASP A 50 24.80 -7.48 9.42
N SER A 51 23.62 -7.09 8.89
CA SER A 51 23.54 -6.20 7.73
C SER A 51 23.61 -4.73 8.15
N SER A 52 24.30 -3.91 7.35
CA SER A 52 24.28 -2.44 7.46
C SER A 52 23.14 -1.78 6.68
N PHE A 53 22.42 -2.55 5.85
CA PHE A 53 21.35 -2.04 5.00
C PHE A 53 20.01 -2.76 5.27
N TYR A 54 18.94 -1.99 5.18
CA TYR A 54 17.56 -2.49 5.21
C TYR A 54 17.17 -2.98 3.82
N TYR A 55 16.75 -4.24 3.74
CA TYR A 55 16.48 -4.91 2.47
C TYR A 55 14.99 -5.04 2.16
N GLY A 56 14.11 -4.73 3.11
CA GLY A 56 12.69 -4.66 2.84
C GLY A 56 11.94 -3.80 3.84
N PHE A 57 10.69 -3.50 3.49
CA PHE A 57 9.76 -2.86 4.42
C PHE A 57 8.34 -3.38 4.29
N LYS A 58 7.57 -3.20 5.37
CA LYS A 58 6.17 -3.55 5.49
C LYS A 58 5.42 -2.28 5.84
N TYR A 59 4.41 -1.98 5.04
CA TYR A 59 3.45 -0.94 5.33
C TYR A 59 2.11 -1.56 5.73
N SER A 60 1.49 -1.03 6.78
CA SER A 60 0.18 -1.49 7.25
C SER A 60 -0.65 -0.34 7.81
N CYS A 61 -1.96 -0.41 7.55
CA CYS A 61 -2.96 0.52 8.07
C CYS A 61 -3.97 -0.24 8.95
N THR A 62 -3.83 -0.12 10.27
CA THR A 62 -4.76 -0.76 11.21
C THR A 62 -5.95 0.15 11.46
N LYS A 63 -7.13 -0.29 11.01
CA LYS A 63 -8.43 0.39 11.20
C LYS A 63 -9.05 -0.03 12.53
N PHE A 64 -9.41 0.92 13.38
CA PHE A 64 -10.11 0.65 14.64
C PHE A 64 -11.46 1.38 14.76
N LYS A 65 -11.77 2.21 13.76
CA LYS A 65 -13.10 2.77 13.51
C LYS A 65 -13.41 2.68 12.01
N PRO A 66 -14.70 2.66 11.62
CA PRO A 66 -15.08 2.83 10.22
C PRO A 66 -14.47 4.11 9.65
N LEU A 67 -13.92 4.02 8.44
CA LEU A 67 -13.40 5.18 7.73
C LEU A 67 -14.54 5.90 7.01
N THR A 68 -14.43 7.21 6.90
CA THR A 68 -15.36 8.03 6.11
C THR A 68 -15.18 7.81 4.62
N ASN A 69 -13.93 7.61 4.20
CA ASN A 69 -13.53 7.33 2.83
C ASN A 69 -12.87 5.94 2.76
N ALA A 70 -12.89 5.33 1.58
CA ALA A 70 -12.06 4.16 1.34
C ALA A 70 -10.58 4.50 1.50
N LEU A 71 -9.75 3.47 1.61
CA LEU A 71 -8.30 3.63 1.65
C LEU A 71 -7.81 3.46 0.22
N ASP A 72 -7.04 4.40 -0.29
CA ASP A 72 -6.35 4.27 -1.58
C ASP A 72 -4.86 4.16 -1.36
N LEU A 73 -4.21 3.25 -2.08
CA LEU A 73 -2.76 3.10 -1.94
C LEU A 73 -2.05 4.36 -2.42
N SER A 74 -2.54 4.99 -3.50
CA SER A 74 -2.01 6.24 -4.03
C SER A 74 -1.97 7.37 -2.99
N GLU A 75 -2.97 7.50 -2.12
CA GLU A 75 -2.94 8.46 -1.01
C GLU A 75 -1.94 8.05 0.08
N GLU A 76 -1.86 6.74 0.37
CA GLU A 76 -0.96 6.20 1.38
C GLU A 76 0.51 6.24 0.96
N ILE A 77 0.84 6.30 -0.34
CA ILE A 77 2.20 6.56 -0.84
C ILE A 77 2.78 7.84 -0.23
N ILE A 78 1.99 8.90 -0.10
CA ILE A 78 2.45 10.17 0.49
C ILE A 78 2.88 9.97 1.95
N ILE A 79 2.18 9.11 2.67
CA ILE A 79 2.52 8.79 4.06
C ILE A 79 3.76 7.89 4.13
N ILE A 80 3.86 6.89 3.25
CA ILE A 80 5.04 6.03 3.14
C ILE A 80 6.29 6.87 2.85
N GLU A 81 6.21 7.79 1.89
CA GLU A 81 7.30 8.71 1.55
C GLU A 81 7.71 9.56 2.75
N ARG A 82 6.73 10.14 3.46
CA ARG A 82 6.99 10.91 4.68
C ARG A 82 7.71 10.09 5.75
N LEU A 83 7.27 8.85 5.98
CA LEU A 83 7.88 7.96 6.98
C LEU A 83 9.31 7.56 6.57
N LEU A 84 9.52 7.20 5.30
CA LEU A 84 10.85 6.89 4.77
C LEU A 84 11.81 8.09 4.89
N LYS A 85 11.32 9.29 4.55
CA LYS A 85 12.11 10.52 4.69
C LYS A 85 12.50 10.77 6.15
N SER A 86 11.61 10.54 7.10
CA SER A 86 11.92 10.65 8.53
C SER A 86 13.00 9.67 9.01
N ALA A 87 13.19 8.55 8.33
CA ALA A 87 14.25 7.58 8.66
C ALA A 87 15.53 7.77 7.85
N SER A 88 15.52 8.56 6.77
CA SER A 88 16.58 8.60 5.76
C SER A 88 17.98 8.94 6.30
N ASP A 89 18.07 9.76 7.34
CA ASP A 89 19.35 10.09 7.99
C ASP A 89 19.88 8.97 8.92
N SER A 90 19.03 8.00 9.26
CA SER A 90 19.33 6.92 10.21
C SER A 90 19.57 5.56 9.56
N ILE A 91 19.19 5.38 8.29
CA ILE A 91 19.18 4.07 7.63
C ILE A 91 19.76 4.12 6.23
N VAL A 92 20.30 2.99 5.78
CA VAL A 92 20.70 2.77 4.39
C VAL A 92 19.76 1.76 3.76
N LEU A 93 19.15 2.11 2.63
CA LEU A 93 18.22 1.24 1.91
C LEU A 93 18.92 0.48 0.77
N ASN A 94 18.66 -0.82 0.69
CA ASN A 94 18.96 -1.66 -0.45
C ASN A 94 17.82 -2.66 -0.66
N LEU A 95 16.67 -2.14 -1.08
CA LEU A 95 15.41 -2.89 -1.07
C LEU A 95 15.40 -4.00 -2.13
N ASN A 96 14.99 -5.20 -1.73
CA ASN A 96 14.71 -6.34 -2.61
C ASN A 96 13.27 -6.85 -2.46
N THR A 97 12.55 -6.43 -1.41
CA THR A 97 11.18 -6.86 -1.14
C THR A 97 10.37 -5.78 -0.42
N ILE A 98 9.07 -5.72 -0.69
CA ILE A 98 8.10 -4.91 0.04
C ILE A 98 6.89 -5.76 0.37
N PHE A 99 6.37 -5.62 1.58
CA PHE A 99 5.01 -6.02 1.90
C PHE A 99 4.14 -4.76 1.94
N ILE A 100 3.20 -4.68 1.01
CA ILE A 100 2.11 -3.71 1.07
C ILE A 100 0.83 -4.53 1.04
N GLY A 101 -0.18 -4.10 1.80
CA GLY A 101 -1.45 -4.81 1.96
C GLY A 101 -2.04 -5.47 0.70
N TYR A 102 -2.95 -6.42 0.90
CA TYR A 102 -3.56 -7.17 -0.19
C TYR A 102 -4.52 -6.29 -1.02
N PRO A 103 -4.79 -6.63 -2.29
CA PRO A 103 -5.48 -5.71 -3.22
C PRO A 103 -6.78 -5.14 -2.68
N ILE A 104 -7.58 -5.94 -1.99
CA ILE A 104 -8.89 -5.50 -1.45
C ILE A 104 -8.79 -4.47 -0.30
N GLU A 105 -7.62 -4.28 0.30
CA GLU A 105 -7.46 -3.30 1.39
C GLU A 105 -7.49 -1.86 0.86
N TYR A 106 -7.16 -1.69 -0.42
CA TYR A 106 -7.06 -0.43 -1.13
C TYR A 106 -8.03 -0.39 -2.31
N GLU A 107 -8.88 0.62 -2.42
CA GLU A 107 -9.91 0.70 -3.45
C GLU A 107 -9.29 0.80 -4.86
N ASP A 108 -8.36 1.74 -5.07
CA ASP A 108 -7.61 1.87 -6.32
C ASP A 108 -6.88 0.59 -6.77
N ILE A 109 -6.24 -0.15 -5.85
CA ILE A 109 -5.58 -1.42 -6.17
C ILE A 109 -6.59 -2.52 -6.47
N PHE A 110 -7.71 -2.56 -5.76
CA PHE A 110 -8.76 -3.54 -6.00
C PHE A 110 -9.40 -3.35 -7.39
N GLU A 111 -9.64 -2.11 -7.79
CA GLU A 111 -10.12 -1.78 -9.13
C GLU A 111 -9.12 -2.18 -10.22
N ASN A 112 -7.84 -1.82 -10.06
CA ASN A 112 -6.77 -2.23 -10.98
C ASN A 112 -6.69 -3.75 -11.10
N HIS A 113 -6.81 -4.45 -9.97
CA HIS A 113 -6.80 -5.91 -9.92
C HIS A 113 -7.99 -6.51 -10.66
N ILE A 114 -9.21 -6.04 -10.40
CA ILE A 114 -10.41 -6.48 -11.13
C ILE A 114 -10.21 -6.29 -12.64
N ASN A 115 -9.81 -5.09 -13.05
CA ASN A 115 -9.61 -4.75 -14.45
C ASN A 115 -8.58 -5.65 -15.12
N ALA A 116 -7.47 -5.95 -14.43
CA ALA A 116 -6.43 -6.85 -14.91
C ALA A 116 -6.99 -8.26 -15.23
N PHE A 117 -7.80 -8.83 -14.33
CA PHE A 117 -8.35 -10.18 -14.51
C PHE A 117 -9.53 -10.23 -15.49
N GLN A 118 -10.37 -9.20 -15.54
CA GLN A 118 -11.46 -9.12 -16.51
C GLN A 118 -10.93 -9.00 -17.95
N ASN A 119 -9.87 -8.21 -18.14
CA ASN A 119 -9.30 -7.96 -19.46
C ASN A 119 -8.26 -9.02 -19.88
N SER A 120 -7.84 -9.91 -18.97
CA SER A 120 -6.88 -10.97 -19.28
C SER A 120 -7.52 -12.14 -20.03
N VAL A 121 -7.25 -12.24 -21.33
CA VAL A 121 -7.65 -13.38 -22.17
C VAL A 121 -7.16 -14.71 -21.58
N GLU A 122 -5.93 -14.74 -21.05
CA GLU A 122 -5.36 -15.93 -20.40
C GLU A 122 -6.21 -16.37 -19.20
N TRP A 123 -6.63 -15.42 -18.35
CA TRP A 123 -7.49 -15.73 -17.21
C TRP A 123 -8.88 -16.19 -17.63
N GLN A 124 -9.51 -15.51 -18.58
CA GLN A 124 -10.83 -15.89 -19.06
C GLN A 124 -10.81 -17.30 -19.70
N ASN A 125 -9.73 -17.65 -20.41
CA ASN A 125 -9.51 -19.00 -20.92
C ASN A 125 -9.35 -20.02 -19.78
N HIS A 126 -8.53 -19.70 -18.78
CA HIS A 126 -8.31 -20.55 -17.61
C HIS A 126 -9.62 -20.85 -16.87
N VAL A 127 -10.44 -19.83 -16.61
CA VAL A 127 -11.74 -19.97 -15.95
C VAL A 127 -12.72 -20.80 -16.79
N ARG A 128 -12.78 -20.60 -18.12
CA ARG A 128 -13.62 -21.43 -19.00
C ARG A 128 -13.25 -22.90 -18.98
N ASN A 129 -11.94 -23.20 -18.91
CA ASN A 129 -11.44 -24.57 -18.98
C ASN A 129 -11.44 -25.28 -17.62
N THR A 130 -11.24 -24.54 -16.52
CA THR A 130 -10.96 -25.13 -15.19
C THR A 130 -11.87 -24.62 -14.08
N GLY A 131 -12.79 -23.70 -14.38
CA GLY A 131 -13.70 -23.10 -13.39
C GLY A 131 -12.96 -22.24 -12.36
N LYS A 132 -13.25 -22.49 -11.07
CA LYS A 132 -12.67 -21.75 -9.93
C LYS A 132 -11.35 -22.34 -9.41
N THR A 133 -10.53 -22.89 -10.30
CA THR A 133 -9.21 -23.42 -9.93
C THR A 133 -8.20 -22.29 -9.85
N LEU A 134 -7.42 -22.20 -8.77
CA LEU A 134 -6.42 -21.15 -8.59
C LEU A 134 -5.10 -21.52 -9.26
N ASP A 135 -4.66 -20.72 -10.24
CA ASP A 135 -3.32 -20.80 -10.82
C ASP A 135 -2.45 -19.64 -10.30
N TYR A 136 -1.64 -19.94 -9.29
CA TYR A 136 -0.82 -18.94 -8.60
C TYR A 136 0.25 -18.34 -9.52
N LYS A 137 0.71 -19.07 -10.54
CA LYS A 137 1.72 -18.55 -11.47
C LYS A 137 1.06 -17.57 -12.45
N LEU A 138 -0.08 -17.94 -12.99
CA LEU A 138 -0.87 -17.08 -13.88
C LEU A 138 -1.35 -15.81 -13.17
N ILE A 139 -1.85 -15.93 -11.93
CA ILE A 139 -2.30 -14.78 -11.12
C ILE A 139 -1.17 -13.76 -10.97
N ARG A 140 0.01 -14.22 -10.52
CA ARG A 140 1.18 -13.33 -10.32
C ARG A 140 1.66 -12.70 -11.63
N LYS A 141 1.61 -13.45 -12.74
CA LYS A 141 1.96 -12.95 -14.07
C LYS A 141 1.01 -11.83 -14.49
N ILE A 142 -0.30 -12.04 -14.40
CA ILE A 142 -1.31 -11.03 -14.77
C ILE A 142 -1.17 -9.77 -13.92
N MET A 143 -0.96 -9.92 -12.61
CA MET A 143 -0.75 -8.78 -11.71
C MET A 143 0.46 -7.95 -12.12
N LEU A 144 1.55 -8.60 -12.54
CA LEU A 144 2.78 -7.94 -12.99
C LEU A 144 2.58 -7.26 -14.33
N ASP A 145 2.08 -7.99 -15.34
CA ASP A 145 1.91 -7.48 -16.70
C ASP A 145 0.92 -6.31 -16.76
N SER A 146 -0.09 -6.33 -15.89
CA SER A 146 -1.13 -5.28 -15.83
C SER A 146 -0.77 -4.15 -14.86
N ASN A 147 0.40 -4.19 -14.23
CA ASN A 147 0.84 -3.23 -13.22
C ASN A 147 -0.23 -2.92 -12.15
N VAL A 148 -0.79 -3.96 -11.52
CA VAL A 148 -1.89 -3.83 -10.55
C VAL A 148 -1.53 -2.86 -9.40
N TYR A 149 -0.26 -2.86 -9.00
CA TYR A 149 0.28 -1.98 -7.97
C TYR A 149 0.90 -0.70 -8.54
N LYS A 150 0.32 -0.13 -9.61
CA LYS A 150 0.86 1.06 -10.30
C LYS A 150 1.28 2.20 -9.35
N PRO A 151 0.48 2.64 -8.36
CA PRO A 151 0.90 3.73 -7.48
C PRO A 151 2.21 3.43 -6.72
N LEU A 152 2.38 2.18 -6.28
CA LEU A 152 3.62 1.73 -5.65
C LEU A 152 4.76 1.66 -6.67
N ASN A 153 4.52 1.14 -7.88
CA ASN A 153 5.55 1.07 -8.90
C ASN A 153 6.06 2.46 -9.29
N ASP A 154 5.16 3.41 -9.54
CA ASP A 154 5.51 4.80 -9.86
C ASP A 154 6.35 5.44 -8.74
N PHE A 155 5.98 5.21 -7.48
CA PHE A 155 6.76 5.67 -6.32
C PHE A 155 8.15 5.05 -6.28
N LEU A 156 8.26 3.72 -6.47
CA LEU A 156 9.53 3.01 -6.43
C LEU A 156 10.48 3.47 -7.53
N GLU A 157 9.97 3.81 -8.71
CA GLU A 157 10.77 4.35 -9.81
C GLU A 157 11.46 5.65 -9.40
N THR A 158 10.80 6.52 -8.62
CA THR A 158 11.42 7.73 -8.07
C THR A 158 12.57 7.44 -7.10
N MET A 159 12.53 6.26 -6.45
CA MET A 159 13.57 5.76 -5.55
C MET A 159 14.65 4.93 -6.27
N GLY A 160 14.57 4.77 -7.60
CA GLY A 160 15.48 3.95 -8.37
C GLY A 160 15.26 2.45 -8.21
N TYR A 161 14.02 2.02 -7.99
CA TYR A 161 13.61 0.61 -7.94
C TYR A 161 12.47 0.34 -8.93
N TYR A 162 12.28 -0.93 -9.30
CA TYR A 162 11.11 -1.38 -10.05
C TYR A 162 10.64 -2.74 -9.56
N ILE A 163 9.34 -3.01 -9.73
CA ILE A 163 8.73 -4.29 -9.38
C ILE A 163 9.10 -5.33 -10.45
N ILE A 164 9.69 -6.45 -10.03
CA ILE A 164 10.08 -7.56 -10.92
C ILE A 164 9.22 -8.82 -10.76
N GLY A 165 8.30 -8.81 -9.79
CA GLY A 165 7.38 -9.90 -9.59
C GLY A 165 6.72 -9.87 -8.23
N PHE A 166 5.86 -10.85 -8.02
CA PHE A 166 5.13 -11.03 -6.79
C PHE A 166 5.39 -12.42 -6.20
N GLU A 167 5.32 -12.52 -4.89
CA GLU A 167 5.20 -13.75 -4.13
C GLU A 167 3.92 -13.70 -3.31
N THR A 168 3.22 -14.82 -3.27
CA THR A 168 1.85 -14.88 -2.74
C THR A 168 1.67 -16.23 -2.06
N GLU A 169 1.21 -16.24 -0.82
CA GLU A 169 1.10 -17.47 -0.03
C GLU A 169 -0.28 -18.12 -0.11
N LYS A 170 -1.34 -17.31 -0.09
CA LYS A 170 -2.74 -17.78 -0.08
C LYS A 170 -3.58 -16.95 -1.02
N HIS A 171 -4.50 -17.62 -1.72
CA HIS A 171 -5.50 -16.97 -2.55
C HIS A 171 -6.90 -17.49 -2.23
N GLY A 172 -7.86 -16.61 -2.45
CA GLY A 172 -9.27 -16.95 -2.56
C GLY A 172 -9.86 -16.30 -3.80
N PHE A 173 -11.13 -15.92 -3.71
CA PHE A 173 -11.83 -15.16 -4.73
C PHE A 173 -12.45 -13.92 -4.10
N ALA A 174 -12.55 -12.85 -4.88
CA ALA A 174 -13.36 -11.69 -4.48
C ALA A 174 -14.79 -12.14 -4.17
N THR A 175 -15.36 -11.65 -3.08
CA THR A 175 -16.73 -12.00 -2.71
C THR A 175 -17.71 -11.24 -3.61
N LYS A 176 -18.93 -11.76 -3.72
CA LYS A 176 -20.03 -11.09 -4.42
C LYS A 176 -20.26 -9.66 -3.90
N GLU A 177 -20.10 -9.45 -2.59
CA GLU A 177 -20.23 -8.12 -1.98
C GLU A 177 -19.15 -7.17 -2.48
N ASN A 178 -17.88 -7.61 -2.49
CA ASN A 178 -16.75 -6.79 -2.93
C ASN A 178 -16.89 -6.40 -4.40
N LEU A 179 -17.25 -7.38 -5.26
CA LEU A 179 -17.48 -7.15 -6.68
C LEU A 179 -18.61 -6.14 -6.92
N LYS A 180 -19.71 -6.26 -6.18
CA LYS A 180 -20.83 -5.31 -6.27
C LYS A 180 -20.44 -3.89 -5.83
N LYS A 181 -19.62 -3.76 -4.79
CA LYS A 181 -19.08 -2.46 -4.35
C LYS A 181 -18.25 -1.81 -5.46
N ALA A 182 -17.48 -2.61 -6.20
CA ALA A 182 -16.73 -2.19 -7.38
C ALA A 182 -17.59 -2.04 -8.67
N GLY A 183 -18.92 -1.98 -8.56
CA GLY A 183 -19.81 -1.76 -9.72
C GLY A 183 -20.05 -2.96 -10.63
N LEU A 184 -19.64 -4.17 -10.22
CA LEU A 184 -19.81 -5.40 -11.00
C LEU A 184 -21.08 -6.17 -10.65
N SER A 185 -21.40 -7.19 -11.46
CA SER A 185 -22.58 -8.05 -11.24
C SER A 185 -22.46 -8.92 -9.98
N GLY A 186 -21.23 -9.25 -9.61
CA GLY A 186 -20.88 -10.16 -8.52
C GLY A 186 -20.87 -11.64 -8.91
N GLN A 187 -20.93 -11.96 -10.20
CA GLN A 187 -20.77 -13.32 -10.75
C GLN A 187 -19.35 -13.58 -11.27
N GLU A 188 -18.53 -12.54 -11.36
CA GLU A 188 -17.17 -12.61 -11.88
C GLU A 188 -16.28 -13.49 -10.99
N ILE A 189 -15.40 -14.27 -11.62
CA ILE A 189 -14.44 -15.14 -10.93
C ILE A 189 -13.10 -14.41 -10.90
N ILE A 190 -12.91 -13.55 -9.90
CA ILE A 190 -11.70 -12.77 -9.72
C ILE A 190 -10.88 -13.39 -8.57
N PRO A 191 -9.66 -13.89 -8.84
CA PRO A 191 -8.81 -14.46 -7.80
C PRO A 191 -8.30 -13.35 -6.90
N MET A 192 -8.07 -13.62 -5.63
CA MET A 192 -7.65 -12.60 -4.66
C MET A 192 -6.50 -13.11 -3.80
N PRO A 193 -5.27 -12.59 -3.93
CA PRO A 193 -4.19 -12.90 -3.00
C PRO A 193 -4.46 -12.26 -1.64
N PHE A 194 -4.18 -12.98 -0.55
CA PHE A 194 -4.32 -12.46 0.82
C PHE A 194 -3.01 -11.95 1.42
N MET A 195 -1.87 -12.30 0.81
CA MET A 195 -0.56 -11.79 1.18
C MET A 195 0.26 -11.62 -0.10
N VAL A 196 0.81 -10.42 -0.30
CA VAL A 196 1.57 -10.06 -1.50
C VAL A 196 2.93 -9.52 -1.08
N TRP A 197 3.97 -10.28 -1.37
CA TRP A 197 5.36 -9.86 -1.28
C TRP A 197 5.80 -9.36 -2.66
N VAL A 198 6.08 -8.07 -2.75
CA VAL A 198 6.50 -7.40 -3.98
C VAL A 198 8.01 -7.53 -4.10
N LYS A 199 8.50 -8.23 -5.12
CA LYS A 199 9.93 -8.36 -5.40
C LYS A 199 10.43 -7.16 -6.17
N LEU A 200 11.59 -6.65 -5.76
CA LEU A 200 12.18 -5.45 -6.34
C LEU A 200 13.53 -5.71 -6.99
N ARG A 201 13.90 -4.84 -7.91
CA ARG A 201 15.28 -4.66 -8.35
C ARG A 201 15.64 -3.18 -8.34
N LYS A 202 16.88 -2.88 -7.91
CA LYS A 202 17.47 -1.55 -8.02
C LYS A 202 17.89 -1.27 -9.46
N VAL A 203 17.62 -0.06 -9.94
CA VAL A 203 18.15 0.45 -11.21
C VAL A 203 19.64 0.72 -10.99
N LEU A 204 20.48 0.15 -11.85
CA LEU A 204 21.94 0.33 -11.84
C LEU A 204 22.33 1.68 -12.45
#